data_AF-A0A2G8RF35-F1
#
_entry.id   AF-A0A2G8RF35-F1
#
_cell.length_a   1.000
_cell.length_b   1.000
_cell.length_c   1.000
_cell.angle_alpha   90.00
_cell.angle_beta   90.00
_cell.angle_gamma   90.00
#
_symmetry.space_group_name_H-M   'P 1'
#
loop_
_entity.id
_entity.type
_entity.pdbx_description
1 polymer ?
#
loop_
_entity_poly.entity_id
_entity_poly.type
_entity_poly.pdbx_seq_one_letter_code
_entity_poly.pdbx_strand_id
1 'polypeptide(L)'
;MDTPLKLAKFEVTLIAPAKIDRVWQPEGAIVWVTPKVASQLFEAGAISGTEGEVLIGDEVDVAFETLVDARAEKIANGIVAAAVDTAMSGLTAEKDKALAQAEAANARAEKAEARITELEGELADLRKPDAAPEPTPEQNTPPSEGAKTTRRGAAPTKKG
;
A
#
# COMPACT_ATOMS: atom_id res chain seq x y z
N MET A 1 -14.66 11.82 -26.06
CA MET A 1 -15.41 11.61 -27.31
C MET A 1 -16.81 11.18 -26.91
N ASP A 2 -17.71 12.14 -26.84
CA ASP A 2 -19.11 11.89 -26.47
C ASP A 2 -19.81 11.23 -27.66
N THR A 3 -20.13 9.95 -27.51
CA THR A 3 -20.97 9.24 -28.47
C THR A 3 -22.38 9.75 -28.27
N PRO A 4 -23.06 10.37 -29.25
CA PRO A 4 -24.41 10.85 -29.05
C PRO A 4 -25.32 9.66 -28.79
N LEU A 5 -25.92 9.61 -27.59
CA LEU A 5 -26.95 8.65 -27.21
C LEU A 5 -28.05 8.69 -28.28
N LYS A 6 -28.16 7.61 -29.06
CA LYS A 6 -29.30 7.42 -29.96
C LYS A 6 -30.53 7.31 -29.07
N LEU A 7 -31.34 8.36 -29.04
CA LEU A 7 -32.63 8.35 -28.33
C LEU A 7 -33.44 7.15 -28.84
N ALA A 8 -33.73 6.22 -27.93
CA ALA A 8 -34.58 5.08 -28.21
C ALA A 8 -35.94 5.61 -28.71
N LYS A 9 -36.40 5.11 -29.85
CA LYS A 9 -37.75 5.37 -30.35
C LYS A 9 -38.65 4.20 -29.96
N PHE A 10 -39.90 4.49 -29.63
CA PHE A 10 -40.89 3.45 -29.37
C PHE A 10 -42.16 3.68 -30.19
N GLU A 11 -42.86 2.58 -30.39
CA GLU A 11 -44.04 2.47 -31.23
C GLU A 11 -45.28 2.95 -30.46
N VAL A 12 -46.04 3.87 -31.05
CA VAL A 12 -47.26 4.41 -30.44
C VAL A 12 -48.39 4.46 -31.47
N THR A 13 -49.60 4.09 -31.04
CA THR A 13 -50.82 4.17 -31.84
C THR A 13 -51.57 5.46 -31.53
N LEU A 14 -51.87 6.25 -32.57
CA LEU A 14 -52.62 7.49 -32.43
C LEU A 14 -54.11 7.23 -32.25
N ILE A 15 -54.73 7.88 -31.27
CA ILE A 15 -56.19 7.92 -31.07
C ILE A 15 -56.83 9.20 -31.61
N ALA A 16 -56.02 10.16 -32.06
CA ALA A 16 -56.47 11.36 -32.76
C ALA A 16 -55.42 11.81 -33.79
N PRO A 17 -55.81 12.57 -34.83
CA PRO A 17 -54.85 13.09 -35.79
C PRO A 17 -53.81 13.99 -35.13
N ALA A 18 -52.53 13.75 -35.41
CA ALA A 18 -51.43 14.49 -34.80
C ALA A 18 -50.32 14.82 -35.79
N LYS A 19 -49.57 15.89 -35.52
CA LYS A 19 -48.45 16.32 -36.36
C LYS A 19 -47.13 15.81 -35.77
N ILE A 20 -46.48 14.87 -36.45
CA ILE A 20 -45.22 14.25 -36.05
C ILE A 20 -44.19 14.50 -37.16
N ASP A 21 -43.01 15.01 -36.81
CA ASP A 21 -41.94 15.34 -37.77
C ASP A 21 -42.41 16.18 -38.97
N ARG A 22 -43.30 17.15 -38.69
CA ARG A 22 -43.93 18.06 -39.66
C ARG A 22 -44.96 17.40 -40.60
N VAL A 23 -45.23 16.12 -40.47
CA VAL A 23 -46.23 15.38 -41.24
C VAL A 23 -47.47 15.11 -40.37
N TRP A 24 -48.66 15.31 -40.94
CA TRP A 24 -49.91 14.93 -40.27
C TRP A 24 -50.13 13.43 -40.41
N GLN A 25 -50.33 12.77 -39.28
CA GLN A 25 -50.64 11.35 -39.20
C GLN A 25 -52.12 11.18 -38.82
N PRO A 26 -52.85 10.27 -39.47
CA PRO A 26 -54.26 10.04 -39.17
C PRO A 26 -54.44 9.26 -37.85
N GLU A 27 -55.66 9.30 -37.32
CA GLU A 27 -56.08 8.42 -36.24
C GLU A 27 -55.89 6.94 -36.63
N GLY A 28 -55.47 6.11 -35.68
CA GLY A 28 -55.13 4.71 -35.87
C GLY A 28 -53.75 4.46 -36.49
N ALA A 29 -53.00 5.50 -36.88
CA ALA A 29 -51.64 5.33 -37.38
C ALA A 29 -50.68 4.90 -36.27
N ILE A 30 -49.80 3.97 -36.61
CA ILE A 30 -48.72 3.50 -35.75
C ILE A 30 -47.44 4.25 -36.13
N VAL A 31 -46.84 4.95 -35.18
CA VAL A 31 -45.70 5.85 -35.43
C VAL A 31 -44.60 5.63 -34.40
N TRP A 32 -43.34 5.66 -34.87
CA TRP A 32 -42.16 5.56 -34.03
C TRP A 32 -41.70 6.94 -33.57
N VAL A 33 -41.92 7.25 -32.31
CA VAL A 33 -41.64 8.58 -31.72
C VAL A 33 -40.58 8.48 -30.63
N THR A 34 -39.92 9.61 -30.35
CA THR A 34 -39.04 9.72 -29.17
C THR A 34 -39.89 9.92 -27.91
N PRO A 35 -39.36 9.62 -26.70
CA PRO A 35 -40.10 9.79 -25.44
C PRO A 35 -40.70 11.18 -25.28
N LYS A 36 -39.92 12.22 -25.62
CA LYS A 36 -40.36 13.61 -25.57
C LYS A 36 -41.58 13.88 -26.46
N VAL A 37 -41.63 13.31 -27.67
CA VAL A 37 -42.76 13.48 -28.59
C VAL A 37 -43.96 12.66 -28.11
N ALA A 38 -43.73 11.46 -27.57
CA ALA A 38 -44.79 10.66 -26.98
C ALA A 38 -45.47 11.37 -25.80
N SER A 39 -44.72 12.01 -24.89
CA SER A 39 -45.29 12.81 -23.80
C SER A 39 -46.14 13.97 -24.32
N GLN A 40 -45.68 14.67 -25.37
CA GLN A 40 -46.45 15.76 -25.99
C GLN A 40 -47.74 15.26 -26.65
N LEU A 41 -47.70 14.09 -27.29
CA LEU A 41 -48.89 13.45 -27.86
C LEU A 41 -49.86 13.00 -26.77
N PHE A 42 -49.36 12.56 -25.62
CA PHE A 42 -50.16 12.19 -24.47
C PHE A 42 -50.87 13.41 -23.85
N GLU A 43 -50.14 14.49 -23.58
CA GLU A 43 -50.70 15.75 -23.09
C GLU A 43 -51.75 16.33 -24.05
N ALA A 44 -51.56 16.15 -25.35
CA ALA A 44 -52.52 16.56 -26.38
C ALA A 44 -53.73 15.62 -26.51
N GLY A 45 -53.77 14.51 -25.77
CA GLY A 45 -54.82 13.48 -25.86
C GLY A 45 -54.82 12.72 -27.19
N ALA A 46 -53.71 12.72 -27.92
CA ALA A 46 -53.57 12.10 -29.23
C ALA A 46 -53.15 10.62 -29.17
N ILE A 47 -52.76 10.10 -28.00
CA ILE A 47 -52.44 8.69 -27.76
C ILE A 47 -53.14 8.23 -26.47
N SER A 48 -53.56 6.96 -26.39
CA SER A 48 -54.14 6.40 -25.16
C SER A 48 -53.03 5.88 -24.24
N GLY A 49 -53.09 6.23 -22.96
CA GLY A 49 -52.19 5.70 -21.93
C GLY A 49 -52.52 6.27 -20.55
N THR A 50 -51.86 5.80 -19.52
CA THR A 50 -51.72 6.55 -18.26
C THR A 50 -50.34 7.20 -18.28
N GLU A 51 -50.22 8.39 -17.70
CA GLU A 51 -49.01 9.23 -17.71
C GLU A 51 -47.73 8.47 -17.28
N GLY A 52 -47.88 7.38 -16.52
CA GLY A 52 -46.80 6.47 -16.10
C GLY A 52 -46.29 5.45 -17.12
N GLU A 53 -46.99 5.17 -18.23
CA GLU A 53 -46.54 4.19 -19.23
C GLU A 53 -45.65 4.82 -20.32
N VAL A 54 -45.73 6.16 -20.47
CA VAL A 54 -44.93 6.96 -21.40
C VAL A 54 -43.64 7.48 -20.74
N LEU A 55 -43.54 7.42 -19.41
CA LEU A 55 -42.38 7.80 -18.59
C LEU A 55 -41.32 6.67 -18.53
N ILE A 56 -40.95 6.09 -19.67
CA ILE A 56 -39.75 5.24 -19.76
C ILE A 56 -38.53 6.16 -19.90
N GLY A 57 -38.18 6.86 -18.82
CA GLY A 57 -37.05 7.78 -18.79
C GLY A 57 -36.52 7.90 -17.36
N ASP A 58 -37.21 8.69 -16.54
CA ASP A 58 -36.69 9.04 -15.20
C ASP A 58 -36.67 7.86 -14.20
N GLU A 59 -37.72 7.03 -14.12
CA GLU A 59 -37.73 5.93 -13.13
C GLU A 59 -36.76 4.78 -13.49
N VAL A 60 -36.56 4.53 -14.79
CA VAL A 60 -35.60 3.53 -15.27
C VAL A 60 -34.17 4.03 -15.05
N ASP A 61 -33.92 5.33 -15.21
CA ASP A 61 -32.61 5.93 -14.96
C ASP A 61 -32.25 5.86 -13.48
N VAL A 62 -33.17 6.14 -12.55
CA VAL A 62 -32.92 6.00 -11.10
C VAL A 62 -32.66 4.55 -10.69
N ALA A 63 -33.40 3.58 -11.24
CA ALA A 63 -33.18 2.16 -10.99
C ALA A 63 -31.83 1.67 -11.58
N PHE A 64 -31.43 2.22 -12.71
CA PHE A 64 -30.13 1.91 -13.31
C PHE A 64 -28.98 2.52 -12.52
N GLU A 65 -29.07 3.79 -12.12
CA GLU A 65 -28.05 4.47 -11.30
C GLU A 65 -27.83 3.73 -9.98
N THR A 66 -28.91 3.34 -9.29
CA THR A 66 -28.81 2.55 -8.05
C THR A 66 -28.14 1.18 -8.25
N LEU A 67 -28.41 0.50 -9.37
CA LEU A 67 -27.72 -0.75 -9.72
C LEU A 67 -26.24 -0.54 -10.06
N VAL A 68 -25.93 0.55 -10.76
CA VAL A 68 -24.54 0.93 -11.08
C VAL A 68 -23.78 1.27 -9.81
N ASP A 69 -24.36 2.03 -8.89
CA ASP A 69 -23.75 2.39 -7.61
C ASP A 69 -23.50 1.14 -6.76
N ALA A 70 -24.50 0.26 -6.62
CA ALA A 70 -24.35 -0.99 -5.89
C ALA A 70 -23.26 -1.89 -6.52
N ARG A 71 -23.14 -1.88 -7.86
CA ARG A 71 -22.10 -2.64 -8.56
C ARG A 71 -20.72 -2.00 -8.38
N ALA A 72 -20.63 -0.68 -8.42
CA ALA A 72 -19.41 0.08 -8.23
C ALA A 72 -18.87 -0.12 -6.80
N GLU A 73 -19.74 -0.06 -5.80
CA GLU A 73 -19.39 -0.34 -4.40
C GLU A 73 -18.84 -1.76 -4.23
N LYS A 74 -19.50 -2.76 -4.84
CA LYS A 74 -19.03 -4.14 -4.80
C LYS A 74 -17.64 -4.32 -5.44
N ILE A 75 -17.38 -3.64 -6.55
CA ILE A 75 -16.07 -3.67 -7.22
C ILE A 75 -15.01 -2.98 -6.35
N ALA A 76 -15.32 -1.80 -5.79
CA ALA A 76 -14.41 -1.06 -4.94
C ALA A 76 -14.02 -1.88 -3.69
N ASN A 77 -15.01 -2.46 -3.00
CA ASN A 77 -14.77 -3.33 -1.85
C ASN A 77 -13.94 -4.57 -2.20
N GLY A 78 -14.16 -5.16 -3.38
CA GLY A 78 -13.36 -6.28 -3.89
C GLY A 78 -11.89 -5.91 -4.14
N ILE A 79 -11.63 -4.72 -4.71
CA ILE A 79 -10.26 -4.22 -4.94
C ILE A 79 -9.55 -3.96 -3.61
N VAL A 80 -10.24 -3.33 -2.64
CA VAL A 80 -9.67 -3.06 -1.32
C VAL A 80 -9.33 -4.36 -0.60
N ALA A 81 -10.23 -5.35 -0.59
CA ALA A 81 -9.98 -6.65 0.02
C ALA A 81 -8.75 -7.35 -0.59
N ALA A 82 -8.65 -7.39 -1.92
CA ALA A 82 -7.50 -7.98 -2.60
C ALA A 82 -6.17 -7.26 -2.31
N ALA A 83 -6.21 -5.92 -2.18
CA ALA A 83 -5.04 -5.13 -1.81
C ALA A 83 -4.59 -5.42 -0.37
N VAL A 84 -5.55 -5.53 0.56
CA VAL A 84 -5.28 -5.88 1.97
C VAL A 84 -4.67 -7.28 2.08
N ASP A 85 -5.23 -8.28 1.40
CA ASP A 85 -4.70 -9.65 1.41
C ASP A 85 -3.27 -9.72 0.87
N THR A 86 -3.00 -8.97 -0.20
CA THR A 86 -1.65 -8.87 -0.79
C THR A 86 -0.67 -8.24 0.20
N ALA A 87 -1.06 -7.12 0.84
CA ALA A 87 -0.23 -6.44 1.82
C ALA A 87 0.04 -7.31 3.06
N MET A 88 -0.98 -8.02 3.56
CA MET A 88 -0.86 -8.93 4.70
C MET A 88 0.05 -10.12 4.40
N SER A 89 -0.03 -10.68 3.19
CA SER A 89 0.85 -11.76 2.75
C SER A 89 2.31 -11.29 2.67
N GLY A 90 2.54 -10.09 2.13
CA GLY A 90 3.86 -9.47 2.09
C GLY A 90 4.44 -9.23 3.49
N LEU A 91 3.65 -8.65 4.40
CA LEU A 91 4.05 -8.38 5.78
C LEU A 91 4.41 -9.66 6.54
N THR A 92 3.64 -10.74 6.33
CA THR A 92 3.90 -12.04 6.96
C THR A 92 5.23 -12.62 6.47
N ALA A 93 5.48 -12.59 5.16
CA ALA A 93 6.74 -13.06 4.60
C ALA A 93 7.94 -12.23 5.09
N GLU A 94 7.79 -10.90 5.21
CA GLU A 94 8.84 -10.03 5.75
C GLU A 94 9.09 -10.30 7.24
N LYS A 95 8.04 -10.49 8.03
CA LYS A 95 8.15 -10.87 9.44
C LYS A 95 8.89 -12.20 9.60
N ASP A 96 8.54 -13.21 8.82
CA ASP A 96 9.18 -14.53 8.91
C ASP A 96 10.66 -14.45 8.53
N LYS A 97 10.99 -13.67 7.50
CA LYS A 97 12.38 -13.39 7.13
C LYS A 97 13.14 -12.65 8.24
N ALA A 98 12.52 -11.66 8.88
CA ALA A 98 13.14 -10.91 9.97
C ALA A 98 13.39 -11.80 11.20
N LEU A 99 12.45 -12.69 11.54
CA LEU A 99 12.60 -13.67 12.61
C LEU A 99 13.75 -14.63 12.33
N ALA A 100 13.81 -15.21 11.12
CA ALA A 100 14.90 -16.09 10.73
C ALA A 100 16.28 -15.39 10.78
N GLN A 101 16.34 -14.10 10.41
CA GLN A 101 17.56 -13.31 10.52
C GLN A 101 17.95 -13.05 11.98
N ALA A 102 16.98 -12.75 12.86
CA ALA A 102 17.21 -12.55 14.28
C ALA A 102 17.71 -13.84 14.96
N GLU A 103 17.10 -14.99 14.67
CA GLU A 103 17.55 -16.30 15.16
C GLU A 103 18.97 -16.62 14.69
N ALA A 104 19.28 -16.39 13.41
CA ALA A 104 20.62 -16.59 12.88
C ALA A 104 21.65 -15.63 13.50
N ALA A 105 21.26 -14.40 13.81
CA ALA A 105 22.12 -13.44 14.51
C ALA A 105 22.39 -13.87 15.96
N ASN A 106 21.36 -14.30 16.69
CA ASN A 106 21.50 -14.81 18.05
C ASN A 106 22.40 -16.06 18.10
N ALA A 107 22.21 -17.02 17.20
CA ALA A 107 23.07 -18.20 17.12
C ALA A 107 24.55 -17.87 16.82
N ARG A 108 24.82 -16.77 16.08
CA ARG A 108 26.20 -16.28 15.88
C ARG A 108 26.74 -15.59 17.12
N ALA A 109 25.91 -14.83 17.83
CA ALA A 109 26.29 -14.18 19.08
C ALA A 109 26.67 -15.21 20.14
N GLU A 110 25.85 -16.24 20.36
CA GLU A 110 26.14 -17.33 21.29
C GLU A 110 27.45 -18.05 20.96
N LYS A 111 27.70 -18.33 19.68
CA LYS A 111 28.98 -18.94 19.24
C LYS A 111 30.17 -18.02 19.48
N ALA A 112 30.01 -16.71 19.25
CA ALA A 112 31.06 -15.74 19.51
C ALA A 112 31.35 -15.61 21.01
N GLU A 113 30.32 -15.57 21.85
CA GLU A 113 30.44 -15.55 23.31
C GLU A 113 31.12 -16.81 23.84
N ALA A 114 30.76 -17.98 23.33
CA ALA A 114 31.42 -19.24 23.69
C ALA A 114 32.91 -19.22 23.32
N ARG A 115 33.26 -18.71 22.12
CA ARG A 115 34.65 -18.60 21.69
C ARG A 115 35.44 -17.58 22.50
N ILE A 116 34.84 -16.45 22.87
CA ILE A 116 35.47 -15.46 23.75
C ILE A 116 35.76 -16.11 25.10
N THR A 117 34.78 -16.80 25.70
CA THR A 117 34.93 -17.48 26.98
C THR A 117 36.05 -18.52 26.94
N GLU A 118 36.13 -19.31 25.87
CA GLU A 118 37.20 -20.29 25.64
C GLU A 118 38.59 -19.61 25.57
N LEU A 119 38.72 -18.55 24.75
CA LEU A 119 39.97 -17.80 24.61
C LEU A 119 40.38 -17.08 25.89
N GLU A 120 39.42 -16.56 26.67
CA GLU A 120 39.68 -15.97 27.98
C GLU A 120 40.21 -17.02 28.97
N GLY A 121 39.69 -18.26 28.90
CA GLY A 121 40.21 -19.40 29.64
C GLY A 121 41.64 -19.76 29.26
N GLU A 122 41.92 -19.91 27.96
CA GLU A 122 43.26 -20.18 27.45
C GLU A 122 44.26 -19.08 27.86
N LEU A 123 43.86 -17.82 27.76
CA LEU A 123 44.68 -16.69 28.21
C LEU A 123 44.90 -16.72 29.72
N ALA A 124 43.89 -17.05 30.52
CA ALA A 124 44.05 -17.16 31.97
C ALA A 124 45.01 -18.28 32.36
N ASP A 125 44.99 -19.41 31.65
CA ASP A 125 45.92 -20.52 31.85
C ASP A 125 47.34 -20.16 31.42
N LEU A 126 47.53 -19.47 30.29
CA LEU A 126 48.83 -18.95 29.86
C LEU A 126 49.39 -17.86 30.78
N ARG A 127 48.51 -17.12 31.47
CA ARG A 127 48.90 -16.07 32.41
C ARG A 127 49.18 -16.59 33.82
N LYS A 128 48.85 -17.86 34.11
CA LYS A 128 49.37 -18.51 35.33
C LYS A 128 50.88 -18.53 35.18
N PRO A 129 51.63 -17.86 36.06
CA PRO A 129 53.08 -17.90 35.96
C PRO A 129 53.50 -19.35 36.14
N ASP A 130 54.17 -19.91 35.12
CA ASP A 130 55.09 -21.01 35.34
C ASP A 130 55.97 -20.61 36.52
N ALA A 131 56.04 -21.50 37.50
CA ALA A 131 56.62 -21.30 38.81
C ALA A 131 57.82 -20.33 38.77
N ALA A 132 57.72 -19.27 39.58
CA ALA A 132 58.84 -18.38 39.85
C ALA A 132 60.10 -19.23 40.12
N PRO A 133 61.21 -19.05 39.40
CA PRO A 133 62.48 -19.61 39.86
C PRO A 133 62.74 -19.04 41.25
N GLU A 134 63.04 -19.92 42.21
CA GLU A 134 63.37 -19.54 43.58
C GLU A 134 64.38 -18.38 43.59
N PRO A 135 64.14 -17.29 44.34
CA PRO A 135 65.17 -16.28 44.53
C PRO A 135 66.28 -16.87 45.40
N THR A 136 67.40 -17.22 44.77
CA THR A 136 68.70 -17.42 45.41
C THR A 136 69.01 -16.27 46.39
N PRO A 137 69.54 -16.54 47.60
CA PRO A 137 69.77 -15.50 48.60
C PRO A 137 71.01 -14.66 48.25
N GLU A 138 70.82 -13.35 48.41
CA GLU A 138 71.79 -12.31 48.79
C GLU A 138 73.12 -12.16 48.04
N GLN A 139 73.31 -10.99 47.41
CA GLN A 139 74.60 -10.31 47.49
C GLN A 139 74.44 -8.79 47.63
N ASN A 140 74.69 -8.33 48.85
CA ASN A 140 74.83 -6.92 49.22
C ASN A 140 75.96 -6.24 48.43
N THR A 141 75.68 -5.11 47.78
CA THR A 141 76.69 -4.06 47.53
C THR A 141 76.02 -2.66 47.48
N PRO A 142 76.66 -1.61 48.02
CA PRO A 142 76.02 -0.34 48.42
C PRO A 142 75.83 0.67 47.26
N PRO A 143 75.05 1.76 47.45
CA PRO A 143 74.65 2.65 46.36
C PRO A 143 75.73 3.67 45.99
N SER A 144 75.96 3.86 44.69
CA SER A 144 76.77 4.97 44.16
C SER A 144 75.91 6.21 43.99
N GLU A 145 76.26 7.27 44.71
CA GLU A 145 75.78 8.64 44.50
C GLU A 145 76.24 9.23 43.16
N GLY A 146 75.44 10.17 42.63
CA GLY A 146 75.81 11.11 41.56
C GLY A 146 75.19 10.75 40.19
N ALA A 147 74.56 11.63 39.43
CA ALA A 147 74.55 13.08 39.45
C ALA A 147 73.27 13.63 38.79
N LYS A 148 72.75 14.71 39.39
CA LYS A 148 71.85 15.70 38.76
C LYS A 148 72.47 16.22 37.46
N THR A 149 71.70 16.24 36.37
CA THR A 149 71.75 17.37 35.42
C THR A 149 70.36 17.71 34.88
N THR A 150 70.07 18.99 34.87
CA THR A 150 68.86 19.69 34.43
C THR A 150 69.08 20.32 33.05
N ARG A 151 68.14 20.19 32.10
CA ARG A 151 67.80 21.22 31.06
C ARG A 151 66.68 20.69 30.15
N ARG A 152 65.45 21.21 30.13
CA ARG A 152 64.93 22.49 29.60
C ARG A 152 65.12 22.68 28.07
N GLY A 153 64.03 22.53 27.31
CA GLY A 153 63.89 22.93 25.89
C GLY A 153 62.78 22.13 25.21
N ALA A 154 61.53 22.61 25.22
CA ALA A 154 60.88 23.37 24.13
C ALA A 154 60.15 22.48 23.09
N ALA A 155 58.82 22.48 23.16
CA ALA A 155 57.92 22.20 22.03
C ALA A 155 57.75 23.47 21.17
N PRO A 156 56.96 23.49 20.09
CA PRO A 156 56.90 22.61 18.90
C PRO A 156 56.99 23.43 17.59
N THR A 157 57.26 22.81 16.44
CA THR A 157 57.01 23.36 15.08
C THR A 157 56.91 22.17 14.11
N LYS A 158 56.18 22.15 12.99
CA LYS A 158 55.16 22.98 12.35
C LYS A 158 54.67 22.14 11.14
N LYS A 159 53.43 22.38 10.71
CA LYS A 159 52.75 21.96 9.48
C LYS A 159 53.65 21.50 8.30
N GLY A 160 53.23 20.40 7.67
CA GLY A 160 53.31 20.12 6.24
C GLY A 160 51.98 19.50 5.82
#